data_AF-A0A5E4KUX0-F1
#
_entry.id   AF-A0A5E4KUX0-F1
#
_cell.length_a   1.000
_cell.length_b   1.000
_cell.length_c   1.000
_cell.angle_alpha   90.00
_cell.angle_beta   90.00
_cell.angle_gamma   90.00
#
_symmetry.space_group_name_H-M   'P 1'
#
loop_
_entity.id
_entity.type
_entity.pdbx_description
1 polymer ?
#
loop_
_entity_poly.entity_id
_entity_poly.type
_entity_poly.pdbx_seq_one_letter_code
_entity_poly.pdbx_strand_id
1 'polypeptide(L)'
;MESFELVLGIFAVLFGITALIVSYLALKKLTSGLLATYVQWVIFSIFVFTLHDLWHTLREAMEWKENIGTFMEYPEYILSIIAFMLIASASFHLFKLANVFGFKAKVENETIKNSHRY
;
A
#
# COMPACT_ATOMS: atom_id res chain seq x y z
N MET A 1 9.35 -20.65 18.09
CA MET A 1 8.41 -20.00 17.13
C MET A 1 8.81 -18.55 16.92
N GLU A 2 9.18 -17.82 17.97
CA GLU A 2 9.70 -16.44 17.95
C GLU A 2 10.76 -16.17 16.86
N SER A 3 11.73 -17.07 16.67
CA SER A 3 12.78 -16.86 15.65
C SER A 3 12.24 -16.85 14.21
N PHE A 4 11.13 -17.52 13.94
CA PHE A 4 10.51 -17.54 12.61
C PHE A 4 9.71 -16.26 12.35
N GLU A 5 8.95 -15.79 13.34
CA GLU A 5 8.18 -14.54 13.28
C GLU A 5 9.10 -13.34 13.09
N LEU A 6 10.23 -13.31 13.78
CA LEU A 6 11.23 -12.26 13.64
C LEU A 6 11.86 -12.23 12.23
N VAL A 7 12.15 -13.41 11.65
CA VAL A 7 12.64 -13.50 10.26
C VAL A 7 11.60 -12.97 9.28
N LEU A 8 10.33 -13.35 9.44
CA LEU A 8 9.24 -12.84 8.61
C LEU A 8 9.09 -11.31 8.75
N GLY A 9 9.19 -10.78 9.97
CA GLY A 9 9.15 -9.35 10.25
C GLY A 9 10.27 -8.59 9.53
N ILE A 10 11.51 -9.09 9.58
CA ILE A 10 12.64 -8.51 8.85
C ILE A 10 12.38 -8.49 7.34
N PHE A 11 11.91 -9.61 6.76
CA PHE A 11 11.60 -9.67 5.34
C PHE A 11 10.46 -8.71 4.97
N ALA A 12 9.41 -8.61 5.77
CA ALA A 12 8.31 -7.67 5.56
C ALA A 12 8.82 -6.22 5.50
N VAL A 13 9.67 -5.82 6.44
CA VAL A 13 10.29 -4.49 6.46
C VAL A 13 11.15 -4.26 5.21
N LEU A 14 11.98 -5.22 4.80
CA LEU A 14 12.82 -5.12 3.60
C LEU A 14 11.99 -4.97 2.31
N PHE A 15 10.90 -5.73 2.20
CA PHE A 15 9.98 -5.58 1.08
C PHE A 15 9.24 -4.25 1.11
N GLY A 16 8.83 -3.77 2.29
CA GLY A 16 8.24 -2.44 2.47
C GLY A 16 9.17 -1.32 2.01
N ILE A 17 10.44 -1.34 2.44
CA ILE A 17 11.47 -0.38 2.01
C ILE A 17 11.68 -0.44 0.49
N THR A 18 11.77 -1.64 -0.08
CA THR A 18 11.92 -1.82 -1.52
C THR A 18 10.73 -1.28 -2.28
N ALA A 19 9.51 -1.55 -1.81
CA ALA A 19 8.27 -1.04 -2.37
C ALA A 19 8.20 0.50 -2.32
N LEU A 20 8.67 1.11 -1.23
CA LEU A 20 8.81 2.57 -1.13
C LEU A 20 9.76 3.14 -2.17
N ILE A 21 10.95 2.55 -2.32
CA ILE A 21 11.95 2.99 -3.29
C ILE A 21 11.39 2.90 -4.71
N VAL A 22 10.81 1.75 -5.09
CA VAL A 22 10.25 1.54 -6.42
C VAL A 22 9.08 2.50 -6.70
N SER A 23 8.18 2.67 -5.74
CA SER A 23 7.03 3.56 -5.88
C SER A 23 7.46 5.03 -6.00
N TYR A 24 8.48 5.44 -5.24
CA TYR A 24 9.07 6.77 -5.33
C TYR A 24 9.76 7.01 -6.68
N LEU A 25 10.49 6.02 -7.20
CA LEU A 25 11.06 6.09 -8.55
C LEU A 25 9.98 6.16 -9.63
N ALA A 26 8.85 5.46 -9.45
CA ALA A 26 7.70 5.56 -10.35
C ALA A 26 7.08 6.98 -10.31
N LEU A 27 6.93 7.56 -9.12
CA LEU A 27 6.43 8.92 -8.94
C LEU A 27 7.27 9.95 -9.69
N LYS A 28 8.61 9.84 -9.65
CA LYS A 28 9.52 10.74 -10.38
C LYS A 28 9.34 10.70 -11.91
N LYS A 29 8.80 9.61 -12.44
CA LYS A 29 8.55 9.45 -13.89
C LYS A 29 7.18 9.95 -14.32
N LEU A 30 6.30 10.27 -13.38
CA LEU A 30 4.96 10.77 -13.67
C LEU A 30 4.99 12.29 -13.88
N THR A 31 4.35 12.74 -14.95
CA THR A 31 4.07 14.16 -15.16
C THR A 31 3.06 14.62 -14.10
N SER A 32 3.22 15.85 -13.59
CA SER A 32 2.35 16.38 -12.53
C SER A 32 0.87 16.29 -12.92
N GLY A 33 0.06 15.69 -12.06
CA GLY A 33 -1.37 15.50 -12.30
C GLY A 33 -2.00 14.53 -11.32
N LEU A 34 -3.27 14.20 -11.58
CA LEU A 34 -4.11 13.34 -10.73
C LEU A 34 -3.43 12.00 -10.38
N LEU A 35 -2.74 11.39 -11.35
CA LEU A 35 -2.04 10.12 -11.18
C LEU A 35 -0.83 10.24 -10.22
N ALA A 36 -0.09 11.34 -10.26
CA ALA A 36 1.02 11.58 -9.33
C ALA A 36 0.51 11.70 -7.89
N THR A 37 -0.60 12.41 -7.68
CA THR A 37 -1.26 12.49 -6.36
C THR A 37 -1.69 11.12 -5.84
N TYR A 38 -2.21 10.25 -6.71
CA TYR A 38 -2.62 8.90 -6.30
C TYR A 38 -1.44 8.02 -5.94
N VAL A 39 -0.35 8.10 -6.70
CA VAL A 39 0.89 7.37 -6.36
C VAL A 39 1.48 7.88 -5.04
N GLN A 40 1.37 9.17 -4.73
CA GLN A 40 1.76 9.70 -3.41
C GLN A 40 0.94 9.07 -2.26
N TRP A 41 -0.38 8.92 -2.42
CA TRP A 41 -1.22 8.22 -1.43
C TRP A 41 -0.81 6.75 -1.24
N VAL A 42 -0.49 6.06 -2.33
CA VAL A 42 0.02 4.68 -2.29
C VAL A 42 1.36 4.63 -1.54
N ILE A 43 2.31 5.50 -1.88
CA ILE A 43 3.62 5.60 -1.19
C ILE A 43 3.42 5.83 0.32
N PHE A 44 2.53 6.75 0.68
CA PHE A 44 2.25 7.05 2.08
C PHE A 44 1.62 5.84 2.81
N SER A 45 0.75 5.09 2.13
CA SER A 45 0.18 3.83 2.67
C SER A 45 1.27 2.79 2.93
N ILE A 46 2.17 2.58 1.96
CA ILE A 46 3.30 1.63 2.09
C ILE A 46 4.22 2.08 3.24
N PHE A 47 4.43 3.38 3.40
CA PHE A 47 5.27 3.93 4.47
C PHE A 47 4.71 3.58 5.85
N VAL A 48 3.40 3.81 6.07
CA VAL A 48 2.77 3.46 7.35
C VAL A 48 2.79 1.95 7.60
N PHE A 49 2.55 1.11 6.58
CA PHE A 49 2.71 -0.34 6.72
C PHE A 49 4.13 -0.75 7.09
N THR A 50 5.13 -0.13 6.47
CA THR A 50 6.54 -0.43 6.79
C THR A 50 6.87 -0.03 8.22
N LEU A 51 6.32 1.08 8.72
CA LEU A 51 6.45 1.47 10.13
C LEU A 51 5.75 0.52 11.09
N HIS A 52 4.55 0.03 10.72
CA HIS A 52 3.85 -1.00 11.47
C HIS A 52 4.71 -2.26 11.61
N ASP A 53 5.23 -2.77 10.51
CA ASP A 53 6.04 -3.99 10.49
C ASP A 53 7.36 -3.80 11.23
N LEU A 54 7.97 -2.62 11.11
CA LEU A 54 9.17 -2.26 11.87
C LEU A 54 8.88 -2.23 13.37
N TRP A 55 7.78 -1.61 13.78
CA TRP A 55 7.40 -1.55 15.20
C TRP A 55 7.13 -2.96 15.76
N HIS A 56 6.34 -3.77 15.06
CA HIS A 56 6.04 -5.14 15.43
C HIS A 56 7.35 -5.95 15.56
N THR A 57 8.23 -5.88 14.56
CA THR A 57 9.52 -6.59 14.58
C THR A 57 10.41 -6.15 15.75
N LEU A 58 10.48 -4.85 16.06
CA LEU A 58 11.25 -4.34 17.20
C LEU A 58 10.64 -4.78 18.54
N ARG A 59 9.30 -4.76 18.67
CA ARG A 59 8.59 -5.19 19.87
C ARG A 59 8.87 -6.66 20.19
N GLU A 60 8.81 -7.52 19.17
CA GLU A 60 9.11 -8.95 19.29
C GLU A 60 10.61 -9.17 19.55
N ALA A 61 11.50 -8.53 18.80
CA ALA A 61 12.95 -8.71 18.93
C ALA A 61 13.51 -8.30 20.29
N MET A 62 12.86 -7.34 20.95
CA MET A 62 13.30 -6.81 22.25
C MET A 62 12.45 -7.34 23.42
N GLU A 63 11.51 -8.25 23.15
CA GLU A 63 10.60 -8.82 24.15
C GLU A 63 9.93 -7.73 25.00
N TRP A 64 9.50 -6.65 24.33
CA TRP A 64 9.01 -5.44 25.02
C TRP A 64 7.70 -5.71 25.78
N LYS A 65 6.92 -6.68 25.34
CA LYS A 65 5.69 -7.08 26.01
C LYS A 65 5.98 -7.69 27.39
N GLU A 66 7.03 -8.50 27.47
CA GLU A 66 7.49 -9.18 28.68
C GLU A 66 8.23 -8.21 29.60
N ASN A 67 9.06 -7.34 29.03
CA ASN A 67 9.96 -6.46 29.79
C ASN A 67 9.33 -5.15 30.24
N ILE A 68 8.39 -4.61 29.47
CA ILE A 68 7.83 -3.27 29.66
C ILE A 68 6.32 -3.33 29.90
N GLY A 69 5.64 -4.28 29.24
CA GLY A 69 4.21 -4.55 29.43
C GLY A 69 3.39 -4.44 28.16
N THR A 70 2.11 -4.78 28.26
CA THR A 70 1.19 -4.88 27.11
C THR A 70 0.92 -3.56 26.40
N PHE A 71 1.19 -2.42 27.02
CA PHE A 71 0.99 -1.10 26.39
C PHE A 71 1.89 -0.88 25.16
N MET A 72 2.99 -1.64 25.02
CA MET A 72 3.86 -1.60 23.84
C MET A 72 3.17 -2.14 22.57
N GLU A 73 2.02 -2.80 22.70
CA GLU A 73 1.16 -3.21 21.58
C GLU A 73 0.34 -2.05 21.00
N TYR A 74 0.12 -0.96 21.75
CA TYR A 74 -0.77 0.13 21.30
C TYR A 74 -0.30 0.83 20.02
N PRO A 75 1.00 1.15 19.84
CA PRO A 75 1.46 1.76 18.60
C PRO A 75 1.22 0.86 17.38
N GLU A 76 1.33 -0.47 17.55
CA GLU A 76 1.02 -1.46 16.51
C GLU A 76 -0.44 -1.33 16.06
N TYR A 77 -1.39 -1.32 17.02
CA TYR A 77 -2.81 -1.17 16.71
C TYR A 77 -3.13 0.18 16.05
N ILE A 78 -2.52 1.27 16.52
CA ILE A 78 -2.72 2.61 15.94
C ILE A 78 -2.21 2.64 14.50
N LEU A 79 -1.00 2.12 14.26
CA LEU A 79 -0.41 2.05 12.93
C LEU A 79 -1.27 1.18 12.01
N SER A 80 -1.78 0.05 12.49
CA SER A 80 -2.67 -0.84 11.74
C SER A 80 -3.95 -0.12 11.29
N ILE A 81 -4.63 0.58 12.19
CA ILE A 81 -5.85 1.35 11.87
C ILE A 81 -5.54 2.42 10.80
N ILE A 82 -4.47 3.18 10.98
CA ILE A 82 -4.07 4.21 10.00
C ILE A 82 -3.75 3.56 8.65
N ALA A 83 -3.04 2.44 8.65
CA ALA A 83 -2.67 1.71 7.45
C ALA A 83 -3.91 1.22 6.66
N PHE A 84 -4.92 0.67 7.35
CA PHE A 84 -6.19 0.28 6.74
C PHE A 84 -6.98 1.48 6.19
N MET A 85 -7.03 2.60 6.91
CA MET A 85 -7.67 3.83 6.41
C MET A 85 -7.00 4.34 5.13
N LEU A 86 -5.66 4.29 5.09
CA LEU A 86 -4.88 4.72 3.93
C LEU A 86 -5.04 3.78 2.74
N ILE A 87 -5.05 2.45 2.95
CA ILE A 87 -5.37 1.50 1.89
C ILE A 87 -6.76 1.75 1.34
N ALA A 88 -7.78 1.92 2.19
CA ALA A 88 -9.14 2.19 1.72
C ALA A 88 -9.19 3.45 0.86
N SER A 89 -8.50 4.51 1.28
CA SER A 89 -8.34 5.74 0.49
C SER A 89 -7.62 5.47 -0.84
N ALA A 90 -6.48 4.78 -0.82
CA ALA A 90 -5.70 4.47 -2.01
C ALA A 90 -6.51 3.61 -3.01
N SER A 91 -7.24 2.60 -2.54
CA SER A 91 -8.13 1.76 -3.34
C SER A 91 -9.26 2.57 -3.98
N PHE A 92 -9.86 3.51 -3.24
CA PHE A 92 -10.88 4.41 -3.80
C PHE A 92 -10.32 5.29 -4.93
N HIS A 93 -9.10 5.81 -4.77
CA HIS A 93 -8.43 6.59 -5.81
C HIS A 93 -8.03 5.74 -7.02
N LEU A 94 -7.55 4.51 -6.81
CA LEU A 94 -7.31 3.55 -7.88
C LEU A 94 -8.59 3.20 -8.64
N PHE A 95 -9.72 3.04 -7.94
CA PHE A 95 -11.03 2.84 -8.57
C PHE A 95 -11.44 4.03 -9.44
N LYS A 96 -11.23 5.26 -8.96
CA LYS A 96 -11.46 6.47 -9.78
C LYS A 96 -10.55 6.51 -11.00
N LEU A 97 -9.27 6.19 -10.84
CA LEU A 97 -8.33 6.11 -11.95
C LEU A 97 -8.78 5.06 -12.98
N ALA A 98 -9.22 3.89 -12.51
CA ALA A 98 -9.75 2.84 -13.35
C ALA A 98 -10.95 3.33 -14.16
N ASN A 99 -11.87 4.12 -13.58
CA ASN A 99 -13.00 4.69 -14.34
C ASN A 99 -12.58 5.75 -15.38
N VAL A 100 -11.50 6.50 -15.13
CA VAL A 100 -11.02 7.55 -16.04
C VAL A 100 -10.21 6.95 -17.21
N PHE A 101 -9.35 5.97 -16.92
CA PHE A 101 -8.41 5.40 -17.91
C PHE A 101 -8.81 4.01 -18.41
N GLY A 102 -9.81 3.36 -17.81
CA GLY A 102 -10.19 1.98 -18.08
C GLY A 102 -11.70 1.76 -18.15
N PHE A 103 -12.11 0.88 -19.06
CA PHE A 103 -13.40 0.18 -19.06
C PHE A 103 -14.69 0.87 -19.55
N LYS A 104 -14.67 2.10 -20.11
CA LYS A 104 -15.80 2.57 -20.95
C LYS A 104 -15.52 2.63 -22.46
N ALA A 105 -14.27 2.60 -22.89
CA ALA A 105 -13.93 2.78 -24.31
C ALA A 105 -14.00 1.50 -25.18
N LYS A 106 -14.25 0.31 -24.60
CA LYS A 106 -14.17 -0.96 -25.36
C LYS A 106 -15.51 -1.53 -25.83
N VAL A 107 -16.65 -1.06 -25.30
CA VAL A 107 -17.96 -1.63 -25.68
C VAL A 107 -18.58 -0.92 -26.88
N GLU A 108 -18.30 0.38 -27.08
CA GLU A 108 -18.91 1.18 -28.14
C GLU A 108 -18.28 0.92 -29.53
N ASN A 109 -16.98 0.61 -29.58
CA ASN A 109 -16.29 0.35 -30.84
C ASN A 109 -16.53 -1.05 -31.42
N GLU A 110 -16.97 -2.03 -30.62
CA GLU A 110 -17.33 -3.36 -31.13
C GLU A 110 -18.76 -3.41 -31.67
N THR A 111 -19.67 -2.56 -31.16
CA THR A 111 -21.03 -2.45 -31.70
C THR A 111 -21.04 -1.72 -33.06
N ILE A 112 -20.27 -0.64 -33.21
CA ILE A 112 -20.16 0.12 -34.47
C ILE A 112 -19.47 -0.71 -35.58
N LYS A 113 -18.46 -1.51 -35.22
CA LYS A 113 -17.77 -2.37 -36.19
C LYS A 113 -18.65 -3.53 -36.70
N ASN A 114 -19.63 -3.97 -35.92
CA ASN A 114 -20.58 -5.00 -36.31
C ASN A 114 -21.83 -4.43 -37.01
N SER A 115 -22.20 -3.16 -36.80
CA SER A 115 -23.33 -2.52 -37.50
C SER A 115 -23.00 -2.03 -38.92
N HIS A 116 -21.74 -2.12 -39.35
CA HIS A 116 -21.33 -1.82 -40.73
C HIS A 116 -20.94 -3.09 -41.53
N ARG A 117 -21.25 -4.27 -41.00
CA ARG A 117 -21.02 -5.58 -41.65
C ARG A 117 -22.31 -6.30 -42.05
N TYR A 118 -23.47 -5.69 -41.84
CA TYR A 118 -24.78 -6.20 -42.29
C TYR A 118 -25.44 -5.19 -43.22
#